data_AF-I0I5P9-F1
#
_entry.id   AF-I0I5P9-F1
#
_cell.length_a   1.000
_cell.length_b   1.000
_cell.length_c   1.000
_cell.angle_alpha   90.00
_cell.angle_beta   90.00
_cell.angle_gamma   90.00
#
_symmetry.space_group_name_H-M   'P 1'
#
loop_
_entity.id
_entity.type
_entity.pdbx_description
1 polymer ?
#
loop_
_entity_poly.entity_id
_entity_poly.type
_entity_poly.pdbx_seq_one_letter_code
_entity_poly.pdbx_strand_id
1 'polypeptide(L)' 'MSPQTYLPEETVVRRGLEALMAALGPVETARFLSLPRSRYADYVEWHRQWQAQLDPQRFFDDVFGPLPGSDQGGEG' A
#
# COMPACT_ATOMS: atom_id res chain seq x y z
N MET A 1 -22.38 -12.78 8.28
CA MET A 1 -21.05 -13.18 7.76
C MET A 1 -20.40 -14.01 8.85
N SER A 2 -20.17 -15.30 8.61
CA SER A 2 -19.53 -16.17 9.59
C SER A 2 -18.06 -15.76 9.78
N PRO A 3 -17.53 -15.73 11.00
CA PRO A 3 -16.11 -15.44 11.22
C PRO A 3 -15.30 -16.54 10.54
N GLN A 4 -14.61 -16.22 9.45
CA GLN A 4 -13.63 -17.14 8.87
C GLN A 4 -12.42 -17.17 9.80
N THR A 5 -12.28 -18.27 10.53
CA THR A 5 -11.04 -18.57 11.26
C THR A 5 -9.94 -18.84 10.23
N TYR A 6 -8.94 -17.96 10.19
CA TYR A 6 -7.76 -18.18 9.35
C TYR A 6 -7.03 -19.45 9.78
N LEU A 7 -6.45 -20.15 8.80
CA LEU A 7 -5.53 -21.24 9.09
C LEU A 7 -4.28 -20.69 9.78
N PRO A 8 -3.67 -21.46 10.70
CA PRO A 8 -2.36 -21.12 11.25
C PRO A 8 -1.34 -20.92 10.13
N GLU A 9 -0.49 -19.92 10.27
CA GLU A 9 0.48 -19.52 9.24
C GLU A 9 1.34 -20.69 8.75
N GLU A 10 1.88 -21.48 9.69
CA GLU A 10 2.68 -22.68 9.38
C GLU A 10 1.90 -23.69 8.53
N THR A 11 0.59 -23.83 8.78
CA THR A 11 -0.27 -24.73 8.01
C THR A 11 -0.47 -24.22 6.59
N VAL A 12 -0.63 -22.91 6.41
CA VAL A 12 -0.74 -22.27 5.09
C VAL A 12 0.55 -22.43 4.31
N VAL A 13 1.70 -22.14 4.94
CA VAL A 13 3.01 -22.25 4.30
C VAL A 13 3.28 -23.68 3.84
N ARG A 14 3.06 -24.66 4.72
CA ARG A 14 3.28 -26.08 4.37
C ARG A 14 2.40 -26.53 3.21
N ARG A 15 1.09 -26.27 3.27
CA ARG A 15 0.16 -26.66 2.20
C ARG A 15 0.46 -25.95 0.89
N GLY A 16 0.83 -24.67 0.95
CA GLY A 16 1.23 -23.90 -0.21
C GLY A 16 2.49 -24.48 -0.87
N LEU A 17 3.50 -24.83 -0.06
CA LEU A 17 4.73 -25.43 -0.56
C LEU A 17 4.49 -26.81 -1.18
N GLU A 18 3.70 -27.67 -0.54
CA GLU A 18 3.31 -28.98 -1.07
C GLU A 18 2.59 -28.85 -2.42
N ALA A 19 1.64 -27.91 -2.53
CA ALA A 19 0.92 -27.66 -3.77
C ALA A 19 1.86 -27.15 -4.89
N LEU A 20 2.78 -26.23 -4.56
CA LEU A 20 3.77 -25.74 -5.52
C LEU A 20 4.71 -26.85 -5.99
N MET A 21 5.24 -27.66 -5.06
CA MET A 21 6.10 -28.79 -5.41
C MET A 21 5.39 -29.81 -6.29
N ALA A 22 4.11 -30.10 -6.01
CA ALA A 22 3.32 -31.02 -6.82
C ALA A 22 3.04 -30.47 -8.23
N ALA A 23 2.79 -29.17 -8.37
CA ALA A 23 2.42 -28.55 -9.64
C ALA A 23 3.62 -28.20 -10.53
N LEU A 24 4.71 -27.72 -9.92
CA LEU A 24 5.85 -27.12 -10.62
C LEU A 24 7.12 -27.97 -10.56
N GLY A 25 7.19 -28.91 -9.61
CA GLY A 25 8.42 -29.60 -9.27
C GLY A 25 9.40 -28.70 -8.48
N PRO A 26 10.48 -29.28 -7.95
CA PRO A 26 11.35 -28.61 -6.99
C PRO A 26 12.11 -27.41 -7.60
N VAL A 27 12.58 -27.53 -8.84
CA VAL A 27 13.37 -26.48 -9.50
C VAL A 27 12.53 -25.23 -9.75
N GLU A 28 11.36 -25.40 -10.35
CA GLU A 28 10.49 -24.26 -10.67
C GLU A 28 9.79 -23.70 -9.43
N THR A 29 9.55 -24.53 -8.40
CA THR A 29 9.11 -24.04 -7.07
C THR A 29 10.15 -23.11 -6.45
N ALA A 30 11.43 -23.50 -6.45
CA ALA A 30 12.50 -22.66 -5.92
C ALA A 30 12.62 -21.34 -6.70
N ARG A 31 12.53 -21.41 -8.03
CA ARG A 31 12.48 -20.23 -8.90
C ARG A 31 11.30 -19.33 -8.53
N PHE A 32 10.08 -19.86 -8.43
CA PHE A 32 8.88 -19.12 -8.05
C PHE A 32 9.02 -18.39 -6.71
N LEU A 33 9.53 -19.09 -5.67
CA LEU A 33 9.74 -18.49 -4.35
C LEU A 33 10.80 -17.39 -4.35
N SER A 34 11.75 -17.47 -5.28
CA SER A 34 12.81 -16.47 -5.47
C SER A 34 12.41 -15.29 -6.36
N LEU A 35 11.25 -15.36 -7.04
CA LEU A 35 10.80 -14.26 -7.89
C LEU A 35 10.75 -12.98 -7.07
N PRO A 36 11.27 -11.85 -7.60
CA PRO A 36 11.13 -10.58 -6.93
C PRO A 36 9.63 -10.33 -6.76
N ARG A 37 9.16 -10.38 -5.53
CA ARG A 37 7.80 -9.94 -5.22
C ARG A 37 7.76 -8.52 -5.71
N SER A 38 6.91 -8.20 -6.69
CA SER A 38 6.57 -6.82 -6.95
C SER A 38 5.98 -6.32 -5.64
N ARG A 39 6.81 -5.70 -4.80
CA ARG A 39 6.32 -4.87 -3.72
C ARG A 39 5.38 -3.91 -4.42
N TYR A 40 4.19 -3.74 -3.85
CA TYR A 40 3.32 -2.63 -4.20
C TYR A 40 4.20 -1.40 -4.47
N ALA A 41 3.88 -0.64 -5.53
CA ALA A 41 4.60 0.58 -5.90
C ALA A 41 5.11 1.26 -4.64
N ASP A 42 6.43 1.36 -4.51
CA ASP A 42 7.09 1.85 -3.30
C ASP A 42 6.30 3.08 -2.83
N TYR A 43 5.66 3.01 -1.65
CA TYR A 43 4.72 4.04 -1.21
C TYR A 43 5.39 5.42 -1.24
N VAL A 44 6.71 5.45 -1.04
CA VAL A 44 7.54 6.65 -1.18
C VAL A 44 7.59 7.13 -2.63
N GLU A 45 7.79 6.22 -3.58
CA GLU A 45 7.80 6.54 -5.01
C GLU A 45 6.42 6.98 -5.51
N TRP A 46 5.35 6.32 -5.06
CA TRP A 46 3.98 6.74 -5.33
C TRP A 46 3.70 8.14 -4.76
N HIS A 47 4.13 8.41 -3.53
CA HIS A 47 3.97 9.71 -2.90
C HIS A 47 4.77 10.80 -3.62
N ARG A 48 6.00 10.50 -4.07
CA ARG A 48 6.80 11.42 -4.88
C ARG A 48 6.14 11.74 -6.21
N GLN A 49 5.60 10.74 -6.89
CA GLN A 49 4.87 10.93 -8.15
C GLN A 49 3.58 11.73 -7.96
N TRP A 50 2.90 11.55 -6.83
CA TRP A 50 1.75 12.35 -6.44
C TRP A 50 2.16 13.80 -6.14
N GLN A 51 3.21 14.03 -5.36
CA GLN A 51 3.73 15.37 -5.07
C GLN A 51 4.16 16.13 -6.32
N ALA A 52 4.78 15.44 -7.29
CA ALA A 52 5.21 16.04 -8.55
C ALA A 52 4.04 16.55 -9.42
N GLN A 53 2.81 16.10 -9.15
CA GLN A 53 1.59 16.53 -9.85
C GLN A 53 0.88 17.70 -9.16
N LEU A 54 1.34 18.12 -7.97
CA LEU A 54 0.73 19.22 -7.23
C LEU A 54 1.30 20.56 -7.66
N ASP A 55 0.42 21.56 -7.71
CA ASP A 55 0.81 22.97 -7.63
C ASP A 55 1.04 23.31 -6.15
N PRO A 56 2.28 23.62 -5.74
CA PRO A 56 2.59 23.88 -4.33
C PRO A 56 1.77 25.03 -3.77
N GLN A 57 1.61 26.12 -4.52
CA GLN A 57 0.99 27.34 -4.01
C GLN A 57 -0.48 27.09 -3.67
N ARG A 58 -1.20 26.48 -4.61
CA ARG A 58 -2.60 26.12 -4.43
C ARG A 58 -2.81 25.10 -3.31
N PHE A 59 -1.93 24.11 -3.20
CA PHE A 59 -2.01 23.13 -2.12
C PHE A 59 -1.82 23.79 -0.74
N PHE A 60 -0.84 24.69 -0.59
CA PHE A 60 -0.62 25.39 0.66
C PHE A 60 -1.80 26.30 1.02
N ASP A 61 -2.38 26.99 0.04
CA ASP A 61 -3.57 27.82 0.24
C ASP A 61 -4.79 26.98 0.65
N ASP A 62 -4.97 25.79 0.06
CA ASP A 62 -6.11 24.91 0.39
C ASP A 62 -5.95 24.23 1.77
N VAL A 63 -4.72 23.94 2.20
CA VAL A 63 -4.44 23.19 3.46
C VAL A 63 -4.20 24.11 4.65
N PHE A 64 -3.49 25.21 4.44
CA PHE A 64 -3.08 26.13 5.50
C PHE A 64 -3.68 27.52 5.33
N GLY A 65 -4.39 27.77 4.24
CA GLY A 65 -5.09 29.04 4.06
C GLY A 65 -6.21 29.20 5.09
N PRO A 66 -6.61 30.46 5.33
CA PRO A 66 -7.66 30.76 6.28
C PRO A 66 -8.97 30.11 5.82
N LEU A 67 -9.66 29.44 6.75
CA LEU A 67 -11.02 28.95 6.52
C LEU A 67 -11.87 30.13 6.01
N PRO A 68 -12.65 29.96 4.93
CA PRO A 68 -13.53 31.01 4.46
C PRO A 68 -14.50 31.38 5.60
N GLY A 69 -14.30 32.56 6.20
CA GLY A 69 -15.10 33.08 7.31
C GLY A 69 -14.35 33.45 8.59
N SER A 70 -13.02 33.27 8.68
CA SER A 70 -12.25 33.68 9.87
C SER A 70 -11.87 35.17 9.94
N ASP A 71 -12.36 35.99 9.03
CA ASP A 71 -12.22 37.45 9.09
C ASP A 71 -13.59 38.10 9.34
N GLN A 72 -14.07 37.99 10.58
CA GLN A 72 -15.07 38.92 11.11
C GLN A 72 -14.80 39.16 12.60
N GLY A 73 -14.34 40.37 12.92
CA GLY A 73 -14.49 40.97 14.24
C GLY A 73 -13.20 41.44 14.88
N GLY A 74 -12.71 42.60 14.45
CA GLY A 74 -11.55 43.26 15.05
C GLY A 74 -11.48 44.76 14.78
N GLU A 75 -12.61 45.48 14.80
CA GLU A 75 -12.62 46.95 14.93
C GLU A 75 -13.69 47.35 15.95
N GLY A 76 -13.26 48.09 16.98
CA GLY A 76 -14.08 48.59 18.08
C GLY A 76 -13.25 48.86 19.33
#